data_AF-A0A357YWM6-F1
#
_entry.id   AF-A0A357YWM6-F1
#
_cell.length_a   1.000
_cell.length_b   1.000
_cell.length_c   1.000
_cell.angle_alpha   90.00
_cell.angle_beta   90.00
_cell.angle_gamma   90.00
#
_symmetry.space_group_name_H-M   'P 1'
#
loop_
_entity.id
_entity.type
_entity.pdbx_description
1 polymer ?
#
loop_
_entity_poly.entity_id
_entity_poly.type
_entity_poly.pdbx_seq_one_letter_code
_entity_poly.pdbx_strand_id
1 'polypeptide(L)'
;MTQIFSDPGNAAHEVIEETVDDPELNLQQAKDLAKKIALKKCKNCMILSWKNGKTGEFYPTRECGTQNIPAWIYYAQVRGANLTININDGEYIFMILTIEDF
;
A
#
# COMPACT_ATOMS: atom_id res chain seq x y z
N MET A 1 -6.68 -17.34 -30.54
CA MET A 1 -5.51 -17.90 -29.82
C MET A 1 -4.81 -16.69 -29.20
N THR A 2 -5.22 -16.28 -28.00
CA THR A 2 -4.73 -15.03 -27.41
C THR A 2 -3.55 -15.39 -26.51
N GLN A 3 -2.36 -15.01 -26.95
CA GLN A 3 -1.11 -15.29 -26.25
C GLN A 3 -0.94 -14.26 -25.14
N ILE A 4 -1.05 -14.69 -23.88
CA ILE A 4 -0.76 -13.87 -22.71
C ILE A 4 0.76 -13.90 -22.54
N PHE A 5 1.41 -12.76 -22.75
CA PHE A 5 2.79 -12.57 -22.33
C PHE A 5 2.76 -12.35 -20.81
N SER A 6 2.98 -13.42 -20.04
CA SER A 6 3.29 -13.29 -18.63
C SER A 6 4.72 -12.77 -18.51
N ASP A 7 4.88 -11.47 -18.27
CA ASP A 7 6.14 -10.89 -17.86
C ASP A 7 6.39 -11.30 -16.39
N PRO A 8 7.40 -12.14 -16.09
CA PRO A 8 7.67 -12.61 -14.74
C PRO A 8 8.22 -11.51 -13.80
N GLY A 9 8.36 -10.26 -14.28
CA GLY A 9 8.80 -9.12 -13.49
C GLY A 9 7.68 -8.18 -13.00
N ASN A 10 6.41 -8.42 -13.36
CA ASN A 10 5.30 -7.55 -12.98
C ASN A 10 4.29 -8.32 -12.11
N ALA A 11 4.58 -8.45 -10.82
CA ALA A 11 3.53 -8.78 -9.86
C ALA A 11 2.45 -7.68 -10.01
N ALA A 12 1.30 -8.05 -10.57
CA ALA A 12 0.22 -7.12 -10.85
C ALA A 12 -0.09 -6.32 -9.57
N HIS A 13 0.02 -4.99 -9.66
CA HIS A 13 -0.24 -4.14 -8.51
C HIS A 13 -1.72 -4.24 -8.13
N GLU A 14 -1.99 -4.82 -6.97
CA GLU A 14 -3.33 -5.05 -6.46
C GLU A 14 -3.76 -3.92 -5.52
N VAL A 15 -5.04 -3.58 -5.55
CA VAL A 15 -5.64 -2.60 -4.64
C VAL A 15 -6.81 -3.25 -3.91
N ILE A 16 -6.85 -3.12 -2.58
CA ILE A 16 -7.95 -3.55 -1.73
C ILE A 16 -8.58 -2.31 -1.12
N GLU A 17 -9.88 -2.16 -1.35
CA GLU A 17 -10.71 -1.12 -0.75
C GLU A 17 -11.40 -1.69 0.49
N GLU A 18 -11.27 -1.01 1.62
CA GLU A 18 -11.83 -1.43 2.91
C GLU A 18 -12.62 -0.28 3.53
N THR A 19 -13.83 -0.58 3.99
CA THR A 19 -14.68 0.38 4.67
C THR A 19 -14.84 -0.03 6.13
N VAL A 20 -14.57 0.89 7.03
CA VAL A 20 -14.68 0.70 8.48
C VAL A 20 -15.62 1.75 9.04
N ASP A 21 -16.75 1.29 9.55
CA ASP A 21 -17.73 2.13 10.26
C ASP A 21 -17.31 2.31 11.73
N ASP A 22 -16.21 3.03 11.94
CA ASP A 22 -15.69 3.40 13.25
C ASP A 22 -15.24 4.88 13.22
N PRO A 23 -16.00 5.81 13.82
CA PRO A 23 -15.66 7.23 13.83
C PRO A 23 -14.39 7.55 14.64
N GLU A 24 -13.98 6.66 15.56
CA GLU A 24 -12.76 6.81 16.37
C GLU A 24 -11.53 6.16 15.72
N LEU A 25 -11.67 5.61 14.50
CA LEU A 25 -10.58 5.00 13.77
C LEU A 25 -9.40 5.98 13.65
N ASN A 26 -8.26 5.55 14.19
CA ASN A 26 -7.00 6.25 14.14
C ASN A 26 -5.96 5.52 13.27
N LEU A 27 -4.85 6.21 12.96
CA LEU A 27 -3.80 5.69 12.08
C LEU A 27 -3.22 4.36 12.57
N GLN A 28 -3.03 4.19 13.88
CA GLN A 28 -2.46 2.96 14.43
C GLN A 28 -3.42 1.78 14.23
N GLN A 29 -4.71 1.96 14.52
CA GLN A 29 -5.74 0.95 14.27
C GLN A 29 -5.87 0.61 12.77
N ALA A 30 -5.89 1.64 11.91
CA ALA A 30 -5.94 1.46 10.46
C ALA A 30 -4.72 0.69 9.93
N LYS A 31 -3.53 0.99 10.46
CA LYS A 31 -2.28 0.28 10.12
C LYS A 31 -2.31 -1.19 10.57
N ASP A 32 -2.81 -1.46 11.77
CA ASP A 32 -2.96 -2.82 12.27
C ASP A 32 -3.98 -3.62 11.47
N LEU A 33 -5.08 -2.98 11.02
CA LEU A 33 -6.05 -3.57 10.12
C LEU A 33 -5.43 -3.89 8.75
N ALA A 34 -4.73 -2.93 8.13
CA ALA A 34 -4.05 -3.13 6.86
C ALA A 34 -3.04 -4.29 6.95
N LYS A 35 -2.27 -4.36 8.04
CA LYS A 35 -1.36 -5.48 8.27
C LYS A 35 -2.09 -6.82 8.38
N LYS A 36 -3.22 -6.88 9.11
CA LYS A 36 -4.03 -8.10 9.21
C LYS A 36 -4.56 -8.55 7.83
N ILE A 37 -5.01 -7.63 7.01
CA ILE A 37 -5.51 -7.91 5.65
C ILE A 37 -4.37 -8.42 4.76
N ALA A 38 -3.22 -7.75 4.76
CA ALA A 38 -2.05 -8.19 4.00
C ALA A 38 -1.60 -9.60 4.42
N LEU A 39 -1.58 -9.90 5.72
CA LEU A 39 -1.22 -11.21 6.26
C LEU A 39 -2.19 -12.34 5.86
N LYS A 40 -3.46 -12.03 5.56
CA LYS A 40 -4.40 -13.02 5.00
C LYS A 40 -4.01 -13.44 3.59
N LYS A 41 -3.32 -12.56 2.85
CA LYS A 41 -2.87 -12.83 1.48
C LYS A 41 -1.49 -13.47 1.45
N CYS A 42 -0.55 -12.89 2.18
CA CYS A 42 0.85 -13.31 2.14
C CYS A 42 1.45 -13.22 3.54
N LYS A 43 2.09 -14.30 3.98
CA LYS A 43 2.76 -14.35 5.29
C LYS A 43 3.95 -13.39 5.36
N ASN A 44 4.60 -13.15 4.23
CA ASN A 44 5.73 -12.25 4.11
C ASN A 44 5.29 -10.92 3.47
N CYS A 45 4.73 -10.04 4.30
CA CYS A 45 4.31 -8.71 3.86
C CYS A 45 4.98 -7.60 4.69
N MET A 46 5.34 -6.50 4.03
CA MET A 46 5.93 -5.33 4.65
C MET A 46 5.24 -4.04 4.18
N ILE A 47 4.77 -3.22 5.13
CA ILE A 47 4.30 -1.87 4.83
C ILE A 47 5.53 -1.01 4.52
N LEU A 48 5.60 -0.50 3.29
CA LEU A 48 6.71 0.33 2.81
C LEU A 48 6.45 1.82 3.03
N SER A 49 5.21 2.25 2.81
CA SER A 49 4.79 3.64 2.97
C SER A 49 3.32 3.72 3.36
N TRP A 50 2.91 4.88 3.88
CA TRP A 50 1.51 5.15 4.22
C TRP A 50 1.19 6.63 4.14
N LYS A 51 -0.11 6.94 4.03
CA LYS A 51 -0.68 8.29 4.10
C LYS A 51 -1.90 8.28 5.04
N ASN A 52 -1.97 9.27 5.91
CA ASN A 52 -3.15 9.66 6.67
C ASN A 52 -3.83 10.81 5.92
N GLY A 53 -4.92 10.51 5.20
CA GLY A 53 -5.73 11.48 4.48
C GLY A 53 -6.42 12.51 5.38
N LYS A 54 -6.68 12.18 6.66
CA LYS A 54 -7.32 13.09 7.62
C LYS A 54 -6.38 14.21 8.06
N THR A 55 -5.10 13.92 8.27
CA THR A 55 -4.10 14.92 8.72
C THR A 55 -3.21 15.43 7.58
N GLY A 56 -3.16 14.72 6.46
CA GLY A 56 -2.22 14.97 5.37
C GLY A 56 -0.82 14.39 5.61
N GLU A 57 -0.56 13.79 6.78
CA GLU A 57 0.72 13.18 7.10
C GLU A 57 0.96 11.93 6.27
N PHE A 58 2.22 11.67 5.95
CA PHE A 58 2.63 10.47 5.23
C PHE A 58 4.03 10.05 5.65
N TYR A 59 4.38 8.81 5.34
CA TYR A 59 5.71 8.28 5.57
C TYR A 59 6.17 7.46 4.35
N PRO A 60 7.44 7.60 3.93
CA PRO A 60 8.44 8.53 4.44
C PRO A 60 8.18 9.99 4.06
N THR A 61 8.57 10.93 4.93
CA THR A 61 8.39 12.38 4.71
C THR A 61 9.49 13.01 3.85
N ARG A 62 10.56 12.28 3.53
CA ARG A 62 11.66 12.81 2.74
C ARG A 62 11.32 12.79 1.25
N GLU A 63 11.34 13.97 0.64
CA GLU A 63 11.30 14.13 -0.80
C GLU A 63 12.69 13.92 -1.38
N CYS A 64 12.84 12.93 -2.28
CA CYS A 64 14.03 12.77 -3.10
C CYS A 64 13.74 13.27 -4.52
N GLY A 65 14.06 14.53 -4.79
CA GLY A 65 14.03 15.12 -6.13
C GLY A 65 12.76 15.91 -6.47
N THR A 66 12.75 16.52 -7.66
CA THR A 66 11.68 17.37 -8.21
C THR A 66 10.61 16.58 -8.95
N GLN A 67 10.17 15.45 -8.38
CA GLN A 67 9.22 14.57 -9.06
C GLN A 67 7.78 15.06 -8.87
N ASN A 68 6.95 14.89 -9.90
CA ASN A 68 5.51 15.23 -9.86
C ASN A 68 4.66 14.23 -9.07
N ILE A 69 5.28 13.23 -8.42
CA ILE A 69 4.62 12.16 -7.68
C ILE A 69 4.93 12.35 -6.20
N PRO A 70 3.94 12.24 -5.28
CA PRO A 70 4.19 12.32 -3.85
C PRO A 70 5.29 11.35 -3.40
N ALA A 71 6.22 11.83 -2.57
CA ALA A 71 7.43 11.08 -2.21
C ALA A 71 7.16 9.70 -1.60
N TRP A 72 6.11 9.57 -0.78
CA TRP A 72 5.74 8.30 -0.15
C TRP A 72 5.23 7.26 -1.16
N ILE A 73 4.57 7.69 -2.25
CA ILE A 73 4.13 6.82 -3.34
C ILE A 73 5.34 6.34 -4.12
N TYR A 74 6.18 7.29 -4.56
CA TYR A 74 7.38 6.97 -5.33
C TYR A 74 8.29 6.02 -4.55
N TYR A 75 8.52 6.29 -3.26
CA TYR A 75 9.31 5.43 -2.39
C TYR A 75 8.82 3.98 -2.37
N ALA A 76 7.52 3.76 -2.22
CA ALA A 76 6.97 2.41 -2.23
C ALA A 76 7.06 1.74 -3.61
N GLN A 77 6.79 2.47 -4.69
CA GLN A 77 6.89 1.95 -6.05
C GLN A 77 8.32 1.47 -6.37
N VAL A 78 9.35 2.28 -6.10
CA VAL A 78 10.75 1.88 -6.37
C VAL A 78 11.25 0.76 -5.45
N ARG A 79 10.55 0.50 -4.33
CA ARG A 79 10.81 -0.62 -3.42
C ARG A 79 9.96 -1.85 -3.75
N GLY A 80 9.18 -1.82 -4.83
CA GLY A 80 8.43 -2.96 -5.33
C GLY A 80 7.06 -3.17 -4.69
N ALA A 81 6.44 -2.14 -4.11
CA ALA A 81 5.09 -2.27 -3.58
C ALA A 81 4.12 -2.79 -4.66
N ASN A 82 3.49 -3.92 -4.35
CA ASN A 82 2.60 -4.66 -5.24
C ASN A 82 1.18 -4.81 -4.64
N LEU A 83 0.95 -4.32 -3.43
CA LEU A 83 -0.35 -4.28 -2.79
C LEU A 83 -0.60 -2.88 -2.20
N THR A 84 -1.76 -2.30 -2.49
CA THR A 84 -2.26 -1.11 -1.82
C THR A 84 -3.52 -1.46 -1.03
N ILE A 85 -3.57 -1.06 0.24
CA ILE A 85 -4.78 -1.12 1.06
C ILE A 85 -5.25 0.31 1.27
N ASN A 86 -6.44 0.61 0.77
CA ASN A 86 -7.10 1.88 0.87
C ASN A 86 -8.30 1.74 1.82
N ILE A 87 -8.29 2.50 2.92
CA ILE A 87 -9.32 2.45 3.96
C ILE A 87 -10.11 3.76 3.92
N ASN A 88 -11.44 3.63 3.90
CA ASN A 88 -12.40 4.73 3.88
C ASN A 88 -12.09 5.76 2.78
N ASP A 89 -12.01 5.31 1.52
CA ASP A 89 -11.85 6.17 0.34
C ASP A 89 -10.68 7.18 0.42
N GLY A 90 -9.56 6.75 1.00
CA GLY A 90 -8.32 7.53 1.07
C GLY A 90 -8.08 8.23 2.40
N GLU A 91 -8.92 8.00 3.42
CA GLU A 91 -8.60 8.41 4.80
C GLU A 91 -7.31 7.77 5.31
N TYR A 92 -7.07 6.50 4.97
CA TYR A 92 -5.80 5.84 5.24
C TYR A 92 -5.36 4.97 4.06
N ILE A 93 -4.15 5.21 3.56
CA ILE A 93 -3.59 4.44 2.44
C ILE A 93 -2.29 3.78 2.92
N PHE A 94 -2.13 2.49 2.65
CA PHE A 94 -0.93 1.72 2.97
C PHE A 94 -0.42 1.03 1.70
N MET A 95 0.84 1.28 1.34
CA MET A 95 1.50 0.59 0.24
C MET A 95 2.43 -0.49 0.79
N ILE A 96 2.26 -1.70 0.28
CA ILE A 96 2.74 -2.93 0.87
C ILE A 96 3.49 -3.71 -0.21
N LEU A 97 4.61 -4.29 0.19
CA LEU A 97 5.28 -5.35 -0.55
C LEU A 97 4.84 -6.69 0.03
N THR A 98 4.28 -7.55 -0.80
CA THR A 98 4.06 -8.97 -0.52
C THR A 98 5.06 -9.79 -1.32
N ILE A 99 5.69 -10.78 -0.68
CA ILE A 99 6.66 -11.66 -1.33
C ILE A 99 6.09 -13.07 -1.25
N GLU A 100 5.72 -13.63 -2.41
CA GLU A 100 5.30 -15.03 -2.46
C GLU A 100 6.49 -15.93 -2.08
N ASP A 101 6.26 -16.88 -1.19
CA ASP A 101 7.24 -17.91 -0.87
C ASP A 101 7.30 -18.87 -2.08
N PHE A 102 8.46 -18.93 -2.75
CA PHE A 102 8.74 -19.86 -3.86
C PHE A 102 8.97 -21.29 -3.38
#